data_AF-A0A937W5W1-F1
#
_entry.id   AF-A0A937W5W1-F1
#
_cell.length_a   1.000
_cell.length_b   1.000
_cell.length_c   1.000
_cell.angle_alpha   90.00
_cell.angle_beta   90.00
_cell.angle_gamma   90.00
#
_symmetry.space_group_name_H-M   'P 1'
#
loop_
_entity.id
_entity.type
_entity.pdbx_description
1 polymer ?
#
loop_
_entity_poly.entity_id
_entity_poly.type
_entity_poly.pdbx_seq_one_letter_code
_entity_poly.pdbx_strand_id
1 'polypeptide(L)'
;MAESYRADHVGSLLRPPEVLEARVAYEAGRLSLEQLRQREDHAILAALEMQRQVGLDVVTDGEYRRSWWAGDLADAVEGLITDPDAVYTPAWQGPHGAQ
;
A
#
# COMPACT_ATOMS: atom_id res chain seq x y z
N MET A 1 28.40 -0.28 -26.53
CA MET A 1 27.90 0.30 -25.26
C MET A 1 26.88 -0.68 -24.73
N ALA A 2 27.03 -1.20 -23.51
CA ALA A 2 26.01 -2.06 -22.93
C ALA A 2 24.74 -1.22 -22.74
N GLU A 3 23.61 -1.72 -23.22
CA GLU A 3 22.31 -1.10 -23.00
C GLU A 3 22.01 -1.14 -21.49
N SER A 4 21.70 0.01 -20.90
CA SER A 4 21.30 0.10 -19.49
C SER A 4 19.78 0.03 -19.43
N TYR A 5 19.25 -1.04 -18.84
CA TYR A 5 17.83 -1.17 -18.55
C TYR A 5 17.55 -0.61 -17.17
N ARG A 6 16.56 0.28 -17.08
CA ARG A 6 16.05 0.82 -15.82
C ARG A 6 14.79 0.07 -15.43
N ALA A 7 14.78 -0.47 -14.21
CA ALA A 7 13.61 -1.09 -13.61
C ALA A 7 13.43 -0.53 -12.21
N ASP A 8 12.22 -0.04 -11.91
CA ASP A 8 11.85 0.50 -10.60
C ASP A 8 10.61 -0.23 -10.08
N HIS A 9 10.45 -0.25 -8.77
CA HIS A 9 9.23 -0.72 -8.13
C HIS A 9 8.19 0.41 -8.09
N VAL A 10 6.92 0.10 -8.39
CA VAL A 10 5.89 1.12 -8.60
C VAL A 10 5.32 1.69 -7.29
N GLY A 11 5.26 0.90 -6.21
CA GLY A 11 4.66 1.35 -4.96
C GLY A 11 4.54 0.26 -3.90
N SER A 12 3.48 -0.55 -4.00
CA SER A 12 3.11 -1.46 -2.92
C SER A 12 4.06 -2.66 -2.77
N LEU A 13 4.57 -2.87 -1.57
CA LEU A 13 5.25 -4.09 -1.16
C LEU A 13 4.30 -4.96 -0.33
N LEU A 14 4.63 -6.24 -0.18
CA LEU A 14 3.89 -7.09 0.74
C LEU A 14 4.00 -6.53 2.15
N ARG A 15 2.85 -6.31 2.79
CA ARG A 15 2.79 -5.78 4.15
C ARG A 15 3.33 -6.83 5.14
N PRO A 16 4.32 -6.49 5.98
CA PRO A 16 4.87 -7.40 6.96
C PRO A 16 3.83 -7.84 8.01
N PRO A 17 3.93 -9.06 8.58
CA PRO A 17 3.00 -9.56 9.59
C PRO A 17 2.79 -8.61 10.77
N GLU A 18 3.86 -7.97 11.25
CA GLU A 18 3.80 -7.05 12.39
C GLU A 18 2.95 -5.80 12.11
N VAL A 19 2.89 -5.35 10.85
CA VAL A 19 2.03 -4.23 10.43
C VAL A 19 0.59 -4.70 10.29
N LEU A 20 0.35 -5.90 9.76
CA LEU A 20 -0.99 -6.49 9.70
C LEU A 20 -1.61 -6.64 11.10
N GLU A 21 -0.84 -7.22 12.04
CA GLU A 21 -1.26 -7.37 13.43
C GLU A 21 -1.52 -6.02 14.11
N ALA A 22 -0.67 -5.02 13.85
CA ALA A 22 -0.83 -3.68 14.39
C ALA A 22 -2.14 -3.02 13.92
N ARG A 23 -2.45 -3.15 12.62
CA ARG A 23 -3.68 -2.59 12.04
C ARG A 23 -4.92 -3.27 12.62
N VAL A 24 -4.93 -4.58 12.73
CA VAL A 24 -6.03 -5.33 13.37
C VAL A 24 -6.20 -4.92 14.85
N ALA A 25 -5.09 -4.71 15.57
CA ALA A 25 -5.15 -4.25 16.96
C ALA A 25 -5.67 -2.81 17.08
N TYR A 26 -5.28 -1.92 16.17
CA TYR A 26 -5.77 -0.55 16.11
C TYR A 26 -7.27 -0.49 15.79
N GLU A 27 -7.73 -1.21 14.77
CA GLU A 27 -9.14 -1.31 14.39
C GLU A 27 -9.99 -1.86 15.54
N ALA A 28 -9.44 -2.75 16.35
CA ALA A 28 -10.10 -3.29 17.54
C ALA A 28 -9.94 -2.42 18.81
N GLY A 29 -9.35 -1.23 18.73
CA GLY A 29 -9.15 -0.32 19.85
C GLY A 29 -8.12 -0.78 20.90
N ARG A 30 -7.31 -1.80 20.59
CA ARG A 30 -6.27 -2.35 21.47
C ARG A 30 -4.90 -1.71 21.29
N LEU A 31 -4.75 -0.85 20.29
CA LEU A 31 -3.51 -0.15 19.95
C LEU A 31 -3.86 1.31 19.68
N SER A 32 -3.06 2.26 20.20
CA SER A 32 -3.22 3.67 19.84
C SER A 32 -2.74 3.94 18.41
N LEU A 33 -3.21 5.05 17.83
CA LEU A 33 -2.73 5.49 16.52
C LEU A 33 -1.21 5.72 16.52
N GLU A 34 -0.66 6.31 17.58
CA GLU A 34 0.79 6.54 17.72
C GLU A 34 1.57 5.21 17.67
N GLN A 35 1.12 4.20 18.41
CA GLN A 35 1.73 2.88 18.41
C GLN A 35 1.60 2.16 17.06
N LEU A 36 0.48 2.34 16.34
CA LEU A 36 0.36 1.86 14.96
C LEU A 36 1.40 2.54 14.07
N ARG A 37 1.51 3.87 14.13
CA ARG A 37 2.45 4.63 13.31
C ARG A 37 3.90 4.22 13.57
N GLN A 38 4.29 4.01 14.82
CA GLN A 38 5.63 3.55 15.17
C GLN A 38 5.97 2.19 14.53
N ARG A 39 5.02 1.25 14.52
CA ARG A 39 5.21 -0.07 13.87
C ARG A 39 5.28 0.06 12.35
N GLU A 40 4.43 0.90 11.76
CA GLU A 40 4.49 1.22 10.33
C GLU A 40 5.82 1.88 9.95
N ASP A 41 6.30 2.87 10.72
CA ASP A 41 7.57 3.56 10.48
C ASP A 41 8.75 2.59 10.49
N HIS A 42 8.79 1.69 11.48
CA HIS A 42 9.82 0.67 11.54
C HIS A 42 9.82 -0.24 10.30
N ALA A 43 8.65 -0.70 9.87
CA ALA A 43 8.51 -1.51 8.66
C ALA A 43 8.88 -0.75 7.38
N ILE A 44 8.49 0.53 7.29
CA ILE A 44 8.84 1.41 6.15
C ILE A 44 10.36 1.57 6.07
N LEU A 45 11.04 1.84 7.18
CA LEU A 45 12.50 1.96 7.21
C LEU A 45 13.18 0.66 6.76
N ALA A 46 12.67 -0.51 7.18
CA ALA A 46 13.17 -1.80 6.72
C ALA A 46 12.94 -2.03 5.22
N ALA A 47 11.78 -1.62 4.68
CA ALA A 47 11.49 -1.70 3.26
C ALA A 47 12.38 -0.79 2.42
N LEU A 48 12.64 0.43 2.89
CA LEU A 48 13.55 1.37 2.22
C LEU A 48 14.98 0.82 2.17
N GLU A 49 15.46 0.23 3.27
CA GLU A 49 16.78 -0.38 3.34
C GLU A 49 16.89 -1.60 2.41
N MET A 50 15.88 -2.49 2.42
CA MET A 50 15.84 -3.65 1.52
C MET A 50 15.92 -3.23 0.04
N GLN A 51 15.15 -2.22 -0.36
CA GLN A 51 15.17 -1.71 -1.75
C GLN A 51 16.54 -1.13 -2.12
N ARG A 52 17.20 -0.40 -1.21
CA ARG A 52 18.56 0.11 -1.42
C ARG A 52 19.58 -1.02 -1.56
N GLN A 53 19.47 -2.07 -0.75
CA GLN A 53 20.38 -3.22 -0.79
C GLN A 53 20.32 -4.00 -2.11
N VAL A 54 19.15 -4.05 -2.74
CA VAL A 54 18.99 -4.68 -4.07
C VAL A 54 19.32 -3.74 -5.23
N GLY A 55 19.79 -2.52 -4.95
CA GLY A 55 20.29 -1.58 -5.95
C GLY A 55 19.21 -0.73 -6.62
N LEU A 56 18.03 -0.55 -6.00
CA LEU A 56 17.04 0.39 -6.52
C LEU A 56 17.43 1.84 -6.19
N ASP A 57 17.48 2.67 -7.22
CA ASP A 57 17.74 4.12 -7.09
C ASP A 57 16.52 4.89 -6.59
N VAL A 58 15.32 4.46 -7.03
CA VAL A 58 14.04 5.00 -6.59
C VAL A 58 13.36 3.99 -5.69
N VAL A 59 13.08 4.40 -4.46
CA VAL A 59 12.49 3.54 -3.42
C VAL A 59 11.13 4.05 -3.00
N THR A 60 10.31 3.15 -2.49
CA THR A 60 8.94 3.41 -2.03
C THR A 60 8.79 3.03 -0.56
N ASP A 61 7.76 3.52 0.13
CA ASP A 61 7.45 3.12 1.51
C ASP A 61 6.67 1.79 1.58
N GLY A 62 6.52 1.09 0.45
CA GLY A 62 5.72 -0.12 0.34
C GLY A 62 4.21 0.11 0.47
N GLU A 63 3.75 1.36 0.54
CA GLU A 63 2.36 1.74 0.77
C GLU A 63 1.76 1.20 2.08
N TYR A 64 2.60 0.93 3.08
CA TYR A 64 2.18 0.22 4.31
C TYR A 64 1.10 0.94 5.10
N ARG A 65 0.95 2.26 4.93
CA ARG A 65 -0.08 3.07 5.57
C ARG A 65 -1.43 3.05 4.85
N ARG A 66 -1.44 2.72 3.55
CA ARG A 66 -2.62 2.81 2.70
C ARG A 66 -3.49 1.56 2.84
N SER A 67 -4.80 1.75 2.91
CA SER A 67 -5.76 0.64 2.81
C SER A 67 -6.05 0.26 1.36
N TRP A 68 -6.03 1.23 0.44
CA TRP A 68 -6.23 1.05 -1.00
C TRP A 68 -5.53 2.15 -1.82
N TRP A 69 -5.33 1.91 -3.11
CA TRP A 69 -4.49 2.72 -4.00
C TRP A 69 -4.97 4.17 -4.24
N ALA A 70 -6.20 4.52 -3.91
CA ALA A 70 -6.71 5.91 -3.99
C ALA A 70 -7.30 6.40 -2.66
N GLY A 71 -6.93 5.78 -1.54
CA GLY A 71 -7.40 6.20 -0.22
C GLY A 71 -7.04 7.61 0.15
N ASP A 72 -5.82 8.05 -0.16
CA ASP A 72 -5.40 9.41 0.17
C ASP A 72 -6.20 10.47 -0.59
N LEU A 73 -6.72 10.15 -1.79
CA LEU A 73 -7.61 11.06 -2.51
C LEU A 73 -8.93 11.21 -1.75
N ALA A 74 -9.51 10.10 -1.29
CA ALA A 74 -10.74 10.11 -0.51
C ALA A 74 -10.56 10.88 0.82
N ASP A 75 -9.42 10.72 1.48
CA ASP A 75 -9.13 11.40 2.75
C ASP A 75 -8.84 12.90 2.56
N ALA A 76 -8.39 13.32 1.37
CA ALA A 76 -7.96 14.69 1.10
C ALA A 76 -9.03 15.62 0.51
N VAL A 77 -10.19 15.10 0.10
CA VAL A 77 -11.25 15.90 -0.54
C VAL A 77 -12.58 15.77 0.16
N GLU A 78 -13.33 16.87 0.20
CA GLU A 78 -14.70 16.88 0.68
C GLU A 78 -15.66 16.37 -0.41
N GLY A 79 -16.80 15.78 -0.01
CA GLY A 79 -17.87 15.37 -0.92
C GLY A 79 -17.77 13.93 -1.46
N LEU A 80 -16.66 13.22 -1.22
CA LEU A 80 -16.61 11.77 -1.39
C LEU A 80 -17.28 11.10 -0.18
N ILE A 81 -18.22 10.20 -0.45
CA ILE A 81 -18.92 9.43 0.57
C ILE A 81 -18.64 7.94 0.36
N THR A 82 -18.49 7.20 1.46
CA THR A 82 -18.48 5.74 1.44
C THR A 82 -19.91 5.26 1.26
N ASP A 83 -20.21 4.69 0.09
CA ASP A 83 -21.48 4.01 -0.16
C ASP A 83 -21.27 2.49 -0.02
N PRO A 84 -21.82 1.85 1.03
CA PRO A 84 -21.67 0.41 1.24
C PRO A 84 -22.42 -0.44 0.20
N ASP A 85 -23.39 0.16 -0.52
CA ASP A 85 -24.17 -0.50 -1.55
C ASP A 85 -23.62 -0.22 -2.97
N ALA A 86 -22.58 0.63 -3.09
CA ALA A 86 -21.94 0.89 -4.36
C ALA A 86 -21.27 -0.39 -4.91
N VAL A 87 -21.80 -0.85 -6.03
CA VAL A 87 -21.30 -2.06 -6.70
C VAL A 87 -19.99 -1.70 -7.44
N TYR A 88 -18.85 -2.07 -6.85
CA TYR A 88 -17.61 -2.16 -7.61
C TYR A 88 -17.56 -3.53 -8.30
N THR A 89 -17.97 -3.59 -9.58
CA THR A 89 -17.95 -4.81 -10.39
C THR A 89 -16.86 -4.79 -11.49
N PRO A 90 -15.57 -4.94 -11.15
CA PRO A 90 -14.61 -5.42 -12.13
C PRO A 90 -14.88 -6.91 -12.38
N ALA A 91 -15.72 -7.22 -13.37
CA ALA A 91 -15.92 -8.58 -13.81
C ALA A 91 -14.81 -8.96 -14.81
N TRP A 92 -13.89 -9.83 -14.39
CA TRP A 92 -12.97 -10.48 -15.32
C TRP A 92 -13.77 -11.44 -16.21
N GLN A 93 -13.88 -11.14 -17.50
CA GLN A 93 -14.63 -11.94 -18.48
C GLN A 93 -13.74 -12.90 -19.28
N GLY A 94 -12.51 -13.17 -18.82
CA GLY A 94 -11.53 -13.96 -19.56
C GLY A 94 -10.73 -13.14 -20.60
N PRO A 95 -9.78 -13.78 -21.31
CA PRO A 95 -8.89 -13.12 -22.29
C PRO A 95 -9.60 -12.46 -23.49
N HIS A 96 -10.92 -12.67 -23.63
CA HIS A 96 -11.77 -12.18 -24.71
C HIS A 96 -12.99 -11.41 -24.18
N GLY A 97 -12.81 -10.70 -23.06
CA GLY A 97 -13.91 -9.99 -22.39
C GLY A 97 -14.66 -9.02 -23.30
N ALA A 98 -16.00 -9.12 -23.25
CA ALA A 98 -17.02 -8.47 -24.08
C ALA A 98 -16.89 -8.67 -25.60
N GLN A 99 -17.58 -9.69 -26.12
CA GLN A 99 -18.27 -9.55 -27.42
C GLN A 99 -19.59 -8.82 -27.19
#